data_AF-A0A0D2AQJ7-F1
#
_entry.id   AF-A0A0D2AQJ7-F1
#
_cell.length_a   1.000
_cell.length_b   1.000
_cell.length_c   1.000
_cell.angle_alpha   90.00
_cell.angle_beta   90.00
_cell.angle_gamma   90.00
#
_symmetry.space_group_name_H-M   'P 1'
#
loop_
_entity.id
_entity.type
_entity.pdbx_description
1 polymer ?
#
loop_
_entity_poly.entity_id
_entity_poly.type
_entity_poly.pdbx_seq_one_letter_code
_entity_poly.pdbx_strand_id
1 'polypeptide(L)'
;MASIAVCTPTKGRVFSTKTAGGRMPLTPSPRNSPKMMTDDSPSICTPPLFATAVPKSTARKSAKSNIATATSPKRLELGLSDWNLTGTGATPSKARASRPRPQKSTVRIAYNAADRFIPNRNASEGICNIGTGKLDLDRRPKSSSAKSQDGSSILANGAASTAGAFEIGGRASEDDVTRSLDGLDLDDEEKSSYTKPAPDAVAYEESLAKACGVSLNTRILAFKPAPPESSKPIDLRSQYNRPLKPAAVSSQQRRRILTAPDRVLDAPNIVDDYYLNLLDWSCNNQVAIGLAQSVYVWSADSGSVSLLLETSPDTYVSSLKWSGDGAYVSVGLDTGEVQIWDVEESTKLRSMFGHETRVSSMAWNKHILTTGARNGWLFNHDVRIAQHKIADLESHTGEVCGLEWRSDGTQLASGGNDNLVSIWDARSLSAPKFQKTNHNAAVKALSWCPWQHNLLATGGGSHDRHIHFWNTTTGARVNSIDTGSQVTSLRWSTHYKEIASTSGFPDNSISIWSYPTLVKNVEIPAHESRVLHSCLSPDGQTLATAAADESLKFWKVFEKKAGAGIGPLGAGVSKSEGKITARTIR
;
A
#
# COMPACT_ATOMS: atom_id res chain seq x y z
N MET A 1 28.54 -45.32 57.14
CA MET A 1 29.25 -45.30 55.84
C MET A 1 28.54 -44.24 54.98
N ALA A 2 29.01 -42.99 54.83
CA ALA A 2 30.37 -42.49 54.51
C ALA A 2 30.73 -42.81 53.04
N SER A 3 31.08 -41.86 52.15
CA SER A 3 31.30 -40.41 52.32
C SER A 3 31.00 -39.57 51.05
N ILE A 4 30.92 -38.26 51.23
CA ILE A 4 30.92 -37.21 50.18
C ILE A 4 32.35 -36.99 49.65
N ALA A 5 32.51 -36.53 48.40
CA ALA A 5 33.78 -36.04 47.86
C ALA A 5 33.62 -34.67 47.17
N VAL A 6 34.52 -33.74 47.46
CA VAL A 6 34.67 -32.40 46.85
C VAL A 6 36.17 -32.11 46.72
N CYS A 7 36.62 -31.49 45.63
CA CYS A 7 37.96 -30.93 45.53
C CYS A 7 38.03 -29.74 44.56
N THR A 8 39.07 -28.91 44.67
CA THR A 8 39.17 -27.54 44.14
C THR A 8 40.41 -27.35 43.23
N PRO A 9 40.54 -26.22 42.48
CA PRO A 9 41.35 -26.19 41.26
C PRO A 9 42.82 -25.78 41.43
N THR A 10 43.64 -26.13 40.44
CA THR A 10 45.08 -25.80 40.35
C THR A 10 45.38 -24.61 39.43
N LYS A 11 46.36 -23.78 39.81
CA LYS A 11 46.94 -22.71 38.97
C LYS A 11 48.36 -23.07 38.53
N GLY A 12 48.73 -22.75 37.28
CA GLY A 12 50.08 -22.88 36.73
C GLY A 12 50.73 -21.53 36.35
N ARG A 13 52.05 -21.43 36.49
CA ARG A 13 52.94 -20.25 36.29
C ARG A 13 54.40 -20.77 36.28
N VAL A 14 55.46 -20.15 35.75
CA VAL A 14 55.77 -18.83 35.13
C VAL A 14 56.76 -19.09 33.97
N PHE A 15 56.82 -18.25 32.92
CA PHE A 15 58.14 -17.94 32.29
C PHE A 15 58.25 -16.45 31.91
N SER A 16 59.48 -15.93 31.84
CA SER A 16 59.80 -14.49 31.86
C SER A 16 61.24 -14.21 31.40
N THR A 17 61.47 -13.07 30.71
CA THR A 17 62.79 -12.42 30.65
C THR A 17 62.72 -10.89 30.39
N LYS A 18 63.22 -10.10 31.36
CA LYS A 18 64.25 -9.01 31.24
C LYS A 18 63.89 -7.73 30.43
N THR A 19 64.30 -6.48 30.75
CA THR A 19 65.07 -5.81 31.85
C THR A 19 64.87 -4.27 31.68
N ALA A 20 65.11 -3.30 32.57
CA ALA A 20 65.64 -3.15 33.96
C ALA A 20 64.86 -1.97 34.63
N GLY A 21 65.15 -1.33 35.79
CA GLY A 21 66.25 -1.37 36.78
C GLY A 21 67.29 -0.24 36.59
N GLY A 22 67.58 0.71 37.50
CA GLY A 22 67.05 1.01 38.86
C GLY A 22 66.61 2.49 39.01
N ARG A 23 66.83 3.24 40.11
CA ARG A 23 67.58 3.00 41.37
C ARG A 23 66.78 3.45 42.64
N MET A 24 67.33 4.36 43.47
CA MET A 24 67.08 4.56 44.93
C MET A 24 67.91 5.76 45.45
N PRO A 25 67.87 6.21 46.75
CA PRO A 25 66.81 6.16 47.80
C PRO A 25 66.68 7.50 48.64
N LEU A 26 65.77 7.56 49.65
CA LEU A 26 66.00 7.97 51.07
C LEU A 26 64.77 8.60 51.84
N THR A 27 64.77 8.30 53.13
CA THR A 27 63.85 8.44 54.31
C THR A 27 63.81 9.83 55.02
N PRO A 28 63.13 10.07 56.20
CA PRO A 28 61.79 9.68 56.73
C PRO A 28 61.04 10.74 57.65
N SER A 29 59.93 10.34 58.30
CA SER A 29 59.49 10.65 59.70
C SER A 29 58.36 11.69 60.04
N PRO A 30 57.65 11.58 61.21
CA PRO A 30 56.24 12.04 61.41
C PRO A 30 55.87 12.74 62.76
N ARG A 31 54.58 13.11 62.96
CA ARG A 31 53.74 13.27 64.22
C ARG A 31 52.46 14.12 63.92
N ASN A 32 51.35 14.21 64.68
CA ASN A 32 50.78 13.54 65.88
C ASN A 32 49.21 13.67 65.90
N SER A 33 48.51 13.15 66.93
CA SER A 33 47.02 13.18 67.13
C SER A 33 46.66 13.33 68.65
N PRO A 34 45.43 13.03 69.19
CA PRO A 34 44.01 13.30 68.85
C PRO A 34 43.17 13.88 70.07
N LYS A 35 41.82 14.09 69.95
CA LYS A 35 40.74 13.63 70.92
C LYS A 35 39.33 14.31 70.80
N MET A 36 38.26 13.49 70.85
CA MET A 36 37.01 13.53 71.70
C MET A 36 36.11 14.82 71.77
N MET A 37 34.78 14.82 72.07
CA MET A 37 33.79 13.78 72.48
C MET A 37 32.29 14.22 72.27
N THR A 38 31.37 13.22 72.19
CA THR A 38 29.91 13.16 72.60
C THR A 38 28.86 14.28 72.37
N ASP A 39 27.78 13.88 71.68
CA ASP A 39 26.33 13.92 72.06
C ASP A 39 25.43 15.20 72.05
N ASP A 40 24.13 14.85 72.07
CA ASP A 40 22.85 15.56 72.29
C ASP A 40 22.18 16.40 71.19
N SER A 41 20.86 16.15 71.08
CA SER A 41 19.88 16.88 70.27
C SER A 41 18.71 17.35 71.14
N PRO A 42 18.07 18.48 70.79
CA PRO A 42 16.60 18.53 70.87
C PRO A 42 15.95 19.26 69.68
N SER A 43 14.66 19.58 69.78
CA SER A 43 13.74 19.78 68.65
C SER A 43 12.89 21.06 68.70
N ILE A 44 12.43 21.50 67.51
CA ILE A 44 11.19 22.27 67.21
C ILE A 44 10.99 23.66 67.88
N CYS A 45 10.88 24.75 67.07
CA CYS A 45 9.67 25.60 66.98
C CYS A 45 9.69 26.80 65.97
N THR A 46 8.62 26.91 65.16
CA THR A 46 7.95 28.15 64.63
C THR A 46 8.60 29.11 63.59
N PRO A 47 7.79 29.92 62.83
CA PRO A 47 8.17 30.58 61.55
C PRO A 47 8.27 32.14 61.60
N PRO A 48 8.49 32.83 60.45
CA PRO A 48 7.43 33.73 59.92
C PRO A 48 7.33 33.84 58.36
N LEU A 49 6.80 34.97 57.84
CA LEU A 49 6.18 35.20 56.51
C LEU A 49 7.01 36.06 55.51
N PHE A 50 6.45 36.23 54.29
CA PHE A 50 6.83 37.10 53.14
C PHE A 50 8.04 36.62 52.30
N ALA A 51 8.09 36.62 50.95
CA ALA A 51 7.37 37.21 49.80
C ALA A 51 8.11 38.34 49.05
N THR A 52 7.81 38.49 47.74
CA THR A 52 8.51 39.31 46.71
C THR A 52 9.87 38.75 46.25
N ALA A 53 10.41 39.02 45.04
CA ALA A 53 9.91 39.82 43.91
C ALA A 53 10.31 39.22 42.53
N VAL A 54 9.69 39.68 41.44
CA VAL A 54 10.00 39.28 40.04
C VAL A 54 10.80 40.38 39.33
N PRO A 55 11.91 40.08 38.63
CA PRO A 55 12.66 41.07 37.86
C PRO A 55 12.05 41.36 36.47
N LYS A 56 12.21 42.60 35.99
CA LYS A 56 11.92 43.03 34.60
C LYS A 56 13.17 43.65 33.97
N SER A 57 13.39 43.39 32.68
CA SER A 57 14.21 44.24 31.80
C SER A 57 13.61 44.23 30.38
N THR A 58 12.87 45.29 29.99
CA THR A 58 13.33 46.41 29.13
C THR A 58 13.68 46.03 27.68
N ALA A 59 12.67 46.05 26.80
CA ALA A 59 12.88 46.09 25.36
C ALA A 59 13.13 47.54 24.87
N ARG A 60 14.04 47.74 23.91
CA ARG A 60 14.25 49.02 23.20
C ARG A 60 13.39 49.07 21.93
N LYS A 61 12.91 50.26 21.56
CA LYS A 61 12.15 50.54 20.31
C LYS A 61 13.01 51.27 19.29
N SER A 62 12.86 50.94 18.00
CA SER A 62 13.02 51.85 16.85
C SER A 62 12.48 51.20 15.57
N ALA A 63 12.13 51.91 14.51
CA ALA A 63 10.96 52.79 14.36
C ALA A 63 10.79 53.19 12.89
N LYS A 64 9.57 53.08 12.34
CA LYS A 64 8.98 53.97 11.31
C LYS A 64 7.62 53.43 10.83
N SER A 65 6.55 54.17 11.12
CA SER A 65 5.29 54.11 10.41
C SER A 65 4.59 55.48 10.46
N ASN A 66 4.23 55.97 9.28
CA ASN A 66 3.32 57.09 9.00
C ASN A 66 2.50 56.58 7.79
N ILE A 67 1.19 56.82 7.64
CA ILE A 67 0.27 57.78 8.27
C ILE A 67 -1.09 57.06 8.43
N ALA A 68 -1.75 57.11 9.60
CA ALA A 68 -2.91 57.98 9.93
C ALA A 68 -4.14 57.79 8.98
N THR A 69 -5.41 57.71 9.44
CA THR A 69 -6.00 57.95 10.79
C THR A 69 -7.42 57.36 10.92
N ALA A 70 -7.85 57.01 12.15
CA ALA A 70 -9.21 57.17 12.74
C ALA A 70 -10.49 56.63 12.00
N THR A 71 -11.61 56.22 12.63
CA THR A 71 -12.00 55.82 14.00
C THR A 71 -13.30 54.99 13.91
N SER A 72 -13.69 54.27 14.97
CA SER A 72 -14.97 53.54 15.11
C SER A 72 -16.13 54.49 15.55
N PRO A 73 -17.41 54.08 15.80
CA PRO A 73 -17.98 52.71 15.93
C PRO A 73 -19.44 52.50 15.41
N LYS A 74 -20.03 51.33 15.79
CA LYS A 74 -21.46 50.96 15.95
C LYS A 74 -22.29 50.43 14.76
N ARG A 75 -22.75 49.18 15.00
CA ARG A 75 -23.98 48.48 14.53
C ARG A 75 -25.25 49.35 14.53
N LEU A 76 -26.07 49.25 13.47
CA LEU A 76 -27.54 49.33 13.47
C LEU A 76 -28.13 48.87 12.10
N GLU A 77 -29.43 48.51 12.12
CA GLU A 77 -30.36 48.12 11.05
C GLU A 77 -30.00 48.35 9.56
N LEU A 78 -30.27 47.35 8.70
CA LEU A 78 -30.45 47.52 7.26
C LEU A 78 -31.94 47.81 6.94
N GLY A 79 -32.26 49.08 6.72
CA GLY A 79 -33.58 49.53 6.30
C GLY A 79 -33.87 49.27 4.81
N LEU A 80 -35.15 49.29 4.44
CA LEU A 80 -35.66 49.09 3.08
C LEU A 80 -35.83 50.43 2.35
N SER A 81 -35.42 50.50 1.07
CA SER A 81 -35.94 51.36 -0.02
C SER A 81 -34.95 51.33 -1.21
N ASP A 82 -35.32 51.61 -2.46
CA ASP A 82 -36.61 51.48 -3.14
C ASP A 82 -36.33 51.34 -4.65
N TRP A 83 -37.03 50.45 -5.35
CA TRP A 83 -37.12 50.45 -6.82
C TRP A 83 -38.53 50.10 -7.25
N ASN A 84 -39.36 51.13 -7.37
CA ASN A 84 -40.69 51.02 -7.98
C ASN A 84 -40.58 50.92 -9.50
N LEU A 85 -41.25 49.94 -10.09
CA LEU A 85 -41.82 50.10 -11.43
C LEU A 85 -43.27 49.59 -11.41
N THR A 86 -44.17 50.33 -12.05
CA THR A 86 -45.62 50.19 -11.88
C THR A 86 -46.22 49.14 -12.81
N GLY A 87 -47.13 48.32 -12.28
CA GLY A 87 -47.98 47.41 -13.04
C GLY A 87 -49.33 47.26 -12.34
N THR A 88 -50.42 47.62 -13.01
CA THR A 88 -51.76 47.73 -12.41
C THR A 88 -52.58 46.45 -12.54
N GLY A 89 -53.11 45.93 -11.44
CA GLY A 89 -54.02 44.78 -11.42
C GLY A 89 -54.46 44.43 -10.00
N ALA A 90 -55.78 44.47 -9.73
CA ALA A 90 -56.30 44.30 -8.37
C ALA A 90 -56.54 42.83 -7.99
N THR A 91 -56.27 42.47 -6.73
CA THR A 91 -56.69 41.20 -6.13
C THR A 91 -57.29 41.42 -4.73
N PRO A 92 -58.40 40.72 -4.37
CA PRO A 92 -58.99 40.84 -3.04
C PRO A 92 -58.43 39.84 -2.02
N SER A 93 -57.90 40.39 -0.93
CA SER A 93 -58.02 39.91 0.46
C SER A 93 -57.63 38.47 0.88
N LYS A 94 -56.47 38.40 1.56
CA LYS A 94 -56.27 37.96 2.97
C LYS A 94 -56.36 36.47 3.39
N ALA A 95 -55.73 36.23 4.55
CA ALA A 95 -56.02 35.22 5.59
C ALA A 95 -55.40 33.81 5.49
N ARG A 96 -54.10 33.76 5.79
CA ARG A 96 -53.43 32.73 6.62
C ARG A 96 -54.37 31.99 7.60
N ALA A 97 -54.42 30.66 7.50
CA ALA A 97 -54.85 29.77 8.59
C ALA A 97 -54.07 28.44 8.53
N SER A 98 -53.71 27.87 9.69
CA SER A 98 -53.03 26.58 9.81
C SER A 98 -54.02 25.41 9.84
N ARG A 99 -53.59 24.22 9.39
CA ARG A 99 -54.34 22.95 9.58
C ARG A 99 -53.42 21.74 9.83
N PRO A 100 -53.91 20.68 10.52
CA PRO A 100 -53.07 19.64 11.13
C PRO A 100 -53.01 18.31 10.35
N ARG A 101 -52.26 17.34 10.89
CA ARG A 101 -52.31 15.91 10.50
C ARG A 101 -53.70 15.28 10.73
N PRO A 102 -54.13 14.36 9.86
CA PRO A 102 -55.08 13.29 10.20
C PRO A 102 -54.37 11.94 10.46
N GLN A 103 -55.09 10.98 11.06
CA GLN A 103 -54.64 9.59 11.25
C GLN A 103 -55.23 8.64 10.18
N LYS A 104 -54.84 7.36 10.25
CA LYS A 104 -55.31 6.25 9.39
C LYS A 104 -56.82 6.00 9.55
N SER A 105 -57.45 5.55 8.46
CA SER A 105 -58.68 4.75 8.51
C SER A 105 -58.47 3.45 7.73
N THR A 106 -59.28 2.43 8.02
CA THR A 106 -59.23 1.11 7.38
C THR A 106 -60.58 0.79 6.74
N VAL A 107 -60.55 0.21 5.54
CA VAL A 107 -61.75 -0.34 4.86
C VAL A 107 -61.40 -1.73 4.34
N ARG A 108 -62.28 -2.70 4.61
CA ARG A 108 -62.23 -4.06 4.04
C ARG A 108 -63.18 -4.13 2.85
N ILE A 109 -62.78 -4.85 1.81
CA ILE A 109 -63.69 -5.43 0.80
C ILE A 109 -63.28 -6.89 0.63
N ALA A 110 -64.25 -7.79 0.38
CA ALA A 110 -64.05 -9.24 0.40
C ALA A 110 -64.56 -9.92 -0.88
N TYR A 111 -63.79 -10.92 -1.34
CA TYR A 111 -64.09 -12.09 -2.19
C TYR A 111 -65.37 -12.14 -3.05
N ASN A 112 -65.21 -12.62 -4.29
CA ASN A 112 -65.73 -13.94 -4.71
C ASN A 112 -65.21 -14.40 -6.09
N ALA A 113 -65.42 -15.69 -6.42
CA ALA A 113 -64.86 -16.50 -7.53
C ALA A 113 -63.33 -16.73 -7.42
N ALA A 114 -62.78 -17.95 -7.42
CA ALA A 114 -62.94 -19.14 -8.30
C ALA A 114 -62.33 -18.91 -9.71
N ASP A 115 -61.54 -19.81 -10.28
CA ASP A 115 -61.51 -21.28 -10.09
C ASP A 115 -60.07 -21.89 -10.02
N ARG A 116 -59.94 -23.20 -9.81
CA ARG A 116 -58.68 -23.97 -9.72
C ARG A 116 -58.33 -24.69 -11.03
N PHE A 117 -57.08 -24.58 -11.49
CA PHE A 117 -56.49 -25.62 -12.33
C PHE A 117 -54.97 -25.76 -12.14
N ILE A 118 -54.48 -27.01 -12.15
CA ILE A 118 -53.06 -27.39 -12.15
C ILE A 118 -52.90 -28.56 -13.12
N PRO A 119 -51.92 -28.52 -14.04
CA PRO A 119 -51.31 -29.74 -14.52
C PRO A 119 -49.77 -29.69 -14.51
N ASN A 120 -49.16 -30.66 -13.82
CA ASN A 120 -47.79 -31.11 -14.10
C ASN A 120 -47.87 -32.37 -14.97
N ARG A 121 -47.31 -32.40 -16.19
CA ARG A 121 -46.59 -33.58 -16.72
C ARG A 121 -45.85 -33.38 -18.06
N ASN A 122 -44.96 -34.33 -18.29
CA ASN A 122 -43.95 -34.46 -19.35
C ASN A 122 -44.48 -34.68 -20.78
N ALA A 123 -43.53 -34.62 -21.73
CA ALA A 123 -43.55 -35.12 -23.12
C ALA A 123 -44.23 -34.18 -24.17
N SER A 124 -43.78 -34.10 -25.43
CA SER A 124 -42.79 -34.91 -26.18
C SER A 124 -41.89 -34.08 -27.13
N GLU A 125 -40.73 -34.68 -27.44
CA GLU A 125 -39.99 -34.77 -28.72
C GLU A 125 -40.26 -33.84 -29.94
N GLY A 126 -39.17 -33.55 -30.67
CA GLY A 126 -39.18 -33.15 -32.09
C GLY A 126 -39.14 -31.63 -32.33
N ILE A 127 -38.41 -31.07 -33.30
CA ILE A 127 -37.75 -31.64 -34.50
C ILE A 127 -36.35 -31.01 -34.66
N CYS A 128 -35.37 -31.80 -35.12
CA CYS A 128 -34.07 -31.31 -35.58
C CYS A 128 -34.09 -30.99 -37.08
N ASN A 129 -33.23 -30.08 -37.53
CA ASN A 129 -32.90 -30.00 -38.95
C ASN A 129 -31.42 -29.63 -39.15
N ILE A 130 -30.78 -30.28 -40.12
CA ILE A 130 -29.32 -30.31 -40.32
C ILE A 130 -28.99 -29.91 -41.76
N GLY A 131 -27.94 -29.12 -41.95
CA GLY A 131 -27.43 -28.72 -43.26
C GLY A 131 -26.07 -28.02 -43.14
N THR A 132 -24.98 -28.74 -42.84
CA THR A 132 -24.07 -29.37 -43.83
C THR A 132 -23.47 -28.42 -44.86
N GLY A 133 -22.18 -28.11 -44.68
CA GLY A 133 -21.35 -27.39 -45.64
C GLY A 133 -19.88 -27.80 -45.47
N LYS A 134 -19.53 -28.98 -45.99
CA LYS A 134 -18.14 -29.48 -46.03
C LYS A 134 -17.34 -28.74 -47.11
N LEU A 135 -16.09 -28.40 -46.79
CA LEU A 135 -14.98 -28.49 -47.74
C LEU A 135 -13.76 -29.05 -47.00
N ASP A 136 -13.38 -30.29 -47.31
CA ASP A 136 -12.08 -30.85 -46.97
C ASP A 136 -11.04 -30.36 -48.00
N LEU A 137 -9.80 -30.11 -47.60
CA LEU A 137 -8.65 -30.15 -48.51
C LEU A 137 -7.33 -30.36 -47.76
N ASP A 138 -6.97 -31.63 -47.61
CA ASP A 138 -5.68 -32.06 -47.08
C ASP A 138 -4.59 -31.89 -48.15
N ARG A 139 -3.42 -31.31 -47.80
CA ARG A 139 -2.19 -31.46 -48.61
C ARG A 139 -0.92 -31.12 -47.82
N ARG A 140 -0.30 -32.17 -47.29
CA ARG A 140 1.06 -32.19 -46.74
C ARG A 140 2.09 -32.51 -47.83
N PRO A 141 3.36 -32.12 -47.66
CA PRO A 141 4.45 -33.06 -47.93
C PRO A 141 5.47 -33.17 -46.78
N LYS A 142 6.34 -34.20 -46.84
CA LYS A 142 7.37 -34.53 -45.83
C LYS A 142 8.56 -35.23 -46.50
N SER A 143 9.73 -34.58 -46.54
CA SER A 143 11.06 -35.13 -46.88
C SER A 143 12.09 -33.99 -46.79
N SER A 144 13.40 -34.19 -46.52
CA SER A 144 14.20 -35.38 -46.21
C SER A 144 15.45 -34.98 -45.37
N SER A 145 16.31 -35.94 -45.01
CA SER A 145 17.39 -35.78 -44.01
C SER A 145 18.84 -35.86 -44.54
N ALA A 146 19.72 -34.99 -44.06
CA ALA A 146 21.16 -35.19 -43.80
C ALA A 146 21.58 -34.16 -42.72
N LYS A 147 22.40 -34.41 -41.67
CA LYS A 147 23.66 -35.15 -41.43
C LYS A 147 24.96 -34.43 -41.86
N SER A 148 25.97 -34.57 -40.99
CA SER A 148 27.40 -34.13 -41.10
C SER A 148 27.68 -32.62 -41.23
N GLN A 149 28.83 -32.10 -40.80
CA GLN A 149 29.70 -32.39 -39.63
C GLN A 149 30.78 -31.29 -39.53
N ASP A 150 31.24 -30.95 -38.33
CA ASP A 150 32.48 -30.17 -38.06
C ASP A 150 32.52 -28.76 -38.71
N GLY A 151 33.51 -27.88 -38.52
CA GLY A 151 34.68 -27.90 -37.65
C GLY A 151 35.14 -26.45 -37.32
N SER A 152 36.08 -26.29 -36.39
CA SER A 152 36.39 -24.98 -35.76
C SER A 152 37.46 -24.11 -36.46
N SER A 153 37.45 -22.82 -36.08
CA SER A 153 38.61 -21.89 -35.98
C SER A 153 39.35 -21.41 -37.23
N ILE A 154 39.62 -20.09 -37.29
CA ILE A 154 41.00 -19.54 -37.20
C ILE A 154 40.99 -18.01 -36.97
N LEU A 155 41.98 -17.54 -36.19
CA LEU A 155 42.62 -16.22 -35.96
C LEU A 155 42.00 -14.94 -36.61
N ALA A 156 41.81 -13.78 -35.96
CA ALA A 156 42.55 -13.01 -34.93
C ALA A 156 43.55 -11.94 -35.46
N ASN A 157 43.20 -10.66 -35.22
CA ASN A 157 44.01 -9.43 -35.07
C ASN A 157 43.00 -8.31 -34.63
N GLY A 158 43.32 -7.26 -33.89
CA GLY A 158 44.60 -6.60 -33.59
C GLY A 158 44.54 -5.15 -34.10
N ALA A 159 43.82 -4.21 -33.48
CA ALA A 159 44.05 -3.56 -32.18
C ALA A 159 45.17 -2.48 -32.19
N ALA A 160 44.79 -1.22 -32.43
CA ALA A 160 45.52 0.02 -32.16
C ALA A 160 44.48 1.17 -32.10
N SER A 161 44.31 1.86 -30.97
CA SER A 161 44.76 3.25 -30.71
C SER A 161 44.07 4.32 -31.61
N THR A 162 43.69 5.49 -31.10
CA THR A 162 44.41 6.35 -30.15
C THR A 162 43.60 6.82 -28.93
N ALA A 163 44.31 6.95 -27.81
CA ALA A 163 43.94 7.84 -26.72
C ALA A 163 45.16 8.75 -26.47
N GLY A 164 44.94 10.06 -26.34
CA GLY A 164 45.98 11.05 -26.06
C GLY A 164 45.61 11.82 -24.80
N ALA A 165 46.44 11.72 -23.77
CA ALA A 165 46.26 12.46 -22.51
C ALA A 165 47.13 13.72 -22.51
N PHE A 166 46.67 14.78 -21.85
CA PHE A 166 47.53 15.85 -21.38
C PHE A 166 47.00 16.47 -20.10
N GLU A 167 47.84 16.50 -19.06
CA GLU A 167 47.63 17.29 -17.85
C GLU A 167 49.00 17.82 -17.39
N ILE A 168 49.14 19.14 -17.38
CA ILE A 168 50.09 19.96 -16.60
C ILE A 168 49.68 21.41 -16.88
N GLY A 169 49.61 22.26 -15.85
CA GLY A 169 49.10 23.64 -15.98
C GLY A 169 50.14 24.70 -15.61
N GLY A 170 49.82 25.98 -15.87
CA GLY A 170 50.57 27.10 -15.26
C GLY A 170 50.64 28.42 -16.05
N ARG A 171 49.66 29.31 -15.80
CA ARG A 171 49.73 30.80 -15.87
C ARG A 171 49.97 31.51 -17.23
N ALA A 172 49.11 32.51 -17.46
CA ALA A 172 49.25 33.69 -18.34
C ALA A 172 49.32 33.42 -19.87
N SER A 173 48.96 34.37 -20.74
CA SER A 173 48.50 35.77 -20.52
C SER A 173 47.10 36.04 -21.13
N GLU A 174 46.69 37.31 -21.09
CA GLU A 174 45.45 37.81 -21.72
C GLU A 174 45.65 38.04 -23.24
N ASP A 175 44.62 38.57 -23.91
CA ASP A 175 44.49 38.88 -25.36
C ASP A 175 44.36 37.68 -26.34
N ASP A 176 43.13 37.20 -26.55
CA ASP A 176 42.45 37.17 -27.89
C ASP A 176 40.99 36.66 -27.78
N VAL A 177 40.05 37.50 -27.35
CA VAL A 177 38.61 37.13 -27.21
C VAL A 177 37.67 38.15 -27.86
N THR A 178 38.05 38.69 -29.03
CA THR A 178 37.19 39.60 -29.83
C THR A 178 37.41 39.53 -31.34
N ARG A 179 37.11 38.39 -32.00
CA ARG A 179 36.81 38.33 -33.47
C ARG A 179 36.24 36.97 -33.94
N SER A 180 34.92 36.79 -33.84
CA SER A 180 34.21 35.65 -34.44
C SER A 180 32.71 35.92 -34.64
N LEU A 181 32.37 37.15 -35.06
CA LEU A 181 31.01 37.54 -35.44
C LEU A 181 31.03 38.58 -36.59
N ASP A 182 31.66 38.21 -37.70
CA ASP A 182 31.57 38.93 -38.98
C ASP A 182 31.75 37.91 -40.13
N GLY A 183 31.21 38.21 -41.31
CA GLY A 183 31.24 37.28 -42.46
C GLY A 183 29.98 36.40 -42.63
N LEU A 184 28.79 37.01 -42.60
CA LEU A 184 27.66 36.50 -43.38
C LEU A 184 27.67 37.22 -44.74
N ASP A 185 28.02 36.52 -45.80
CA ASP A 185 27.70 36.93 -47.17
C ASP A 185 27.39 35.71 -48.04
N LEU A 186 26.68 35.96 -49.14
CA LEU A 186 26.15 34.95 -50.07
C LEU A 186 26.93 34.93 -51.39
N ASP A 187 26.53 33.99 -52.25
CA ASP A 187 26.91 33.84 -53.66
C ASP A 187 28.38 33.47 -53.95
N ASP A 188 28.61 32.25 -54.47
CA ASP A 188 28.86 32.10 -55.91
C ASP A 188 28.61 30.65 -56.41
N GLU A 189 28.54 30.44 -57.73
CA GLU A 189 28.33 29.11 -58.35
C GLU A 189 29.64 28.32 -58.56
N GLU A 190 29.69 27.06 -58.10
CA GLU A 190 30.67 26.07 -58.58
C GLU A 190 30.04 24.70 -58.93
N LYS A 191 30.70 23.97 -59.84
CA LYS A 191 30.10 22.89 -60.63
C LYS A 191 30.19 21.50 -59.99
N SER A 192 29.13 20.71 -60.15
CA SER A 192 29.08 19.31 -59.70
C SER A 192 30.14 18.43 -60.37
N SER A 193 31.16 17.98 -59.61
CA SER A 193 32.12 16.97 -60.02
C SER A 193 31.58 15.57 -59.75
N TYR A 194 31.05 14.90 -60.78
CA TYR A 194 30.43 13.58 -60.66
C TYR A 194 31.50 12.47 -60.56
N THR A 195 31.92 12.13 -59.34
CA THR A 195 32.74 10.95 -59.07
C THR A 195 31.92 9.68 -59.30
N LYS A 196 32.35 8.85 -60.27
CA LYS A 196 31.71 7.56 -60.54
C LYS A 196 31.92 6.62 -59.35
N PRO A 197 30.86 5.97 -58.81
CA PRO A 197 31.01 4.91 -57.84
C PRO A 197 31.86 3.75 -58.39
N ALA A 198 32.57 3.04 -57.50
CA ALA A 198 33.25 1.81 -57.87
C ALA A 198 32.23 0.74 -58.30
N PRO A 199 32.50 -0.10 -59.32
CA PRO A 199 31.52 -1.03 -59.88
C PRO A 199 31.00 -2.06 -58.87
N ASP A 200 31.82 -2.48 -57.89
CA ASP A 200 31.40 -3.37 -56.80
C ASP A 200 30.29 -2.78 -55.92
N ALA A 201 30.30 -1.46 -55.69
CA ALA A 201 29.28 -0.81 -54.84
C ALA A 201 27.89 -0.89 -55.49
N VAL A 202 27.82 -0.65 -56.81
CA VAL A 202 26.57 -0.72 -57.58
C VAL A 202 26.03 -2.16 -57.62
N ALA A 203 26.91 -3.16 -57.79
CA ALA A 203 26.53 -4.57 -57.76
C ALA A 203 26.01 -5.02 -56.38
N TYR A 204 26.61 -4.52 -55.30
CA TYR A 204 26.15 -4.76 -53.93
C TYR A 204 24.78 -4.11 -53.67
N GLU A 205 24.58 -2.85 -54.09
CA GLU A 205 23.30 -2.14 -53.98
C GLU A 205 22.18 -2.82 -54.78
N GLU A 206 22.46 -3.30 -56.01
CA GLU A 206 21.48 -4.06 -56.80
C GLU A 206 21.10 -5.38 -56.12
N SER A 207 22.09 -6.11 -55.57
CA SER A 207 21.86 -7.34 -54.81
C SER A 207 20.97 -7.09 -53.57
N LEU A 208 21.24 -6.01 -52.84
CA LEU A 208 20.50 -5.64 -51.61
C LEU A 208 19.07 -5.17 -51.94
N ALA A 209 18.91 -4.34 -52.97
CA ALA A 209 17.60 -3.92 -53.48
C ALA A 209 16.75 -5.12 -53.94
N LYS A 210 17.36 -6.09 -54.64
CA LYS A 210 16.73 -7.35 -55.06
C LYS A 210 16.33 -8.23 -53.88
N ALA A 211 17.15 -8.30 -52.83
CA ALA A 211 16.81 -9.00 -51.58
C ALA A 211 15.64 -8.34 -50.83
N CYS A 212 15.55 -7.00 -50.86
CA CYS A 212 14.45 -6.25 -50.24
C CYS A 212 13.19 -6.11 -51.13
N GLY A 213 13.23 -6.54 -52.39
CA GLY A 213 12.09 -6.42 -53.33
C GLY A 213 11.81 -5.00 -53.80
N VAL A 214 12.81 -4.10 -53.77
CA VAL A 214 12.70 -2.68 -54.12
C VAL A 214 13.40 -2.41 -55.45
N SER A 215 12.81 -1.57 -56.31
CA SER A 215 13.43 -1.16 -57.58
C SER A 215 14.14 0.19 -57.44
N LEU A 216 15.46 0.20 -57.67
CA LEU A 216 16.35 1.35 -57.45
C LEU A 216 15.92 2.63 -58.19
N ASN A 217 15.25 2.51 -59.34
CA ASN A 217 14.76 3.66 -60.13
C ASN A 217 13.37 4.18 -59.70
N THR A 218 12.88 3.85 -58.50
CA THR A 218 11.59 4.36 -57.97
C THR A 218 11.77 5.18 -56.70
N ARG A 219 11.22 6.40 -56.67
CA ARG A 219 11.10 7.17 -55.41
C ARG A 219 10.06 6.51 -54.52
N ILE A 220 10.49 6.06 -53.34
CA ILE A 220 9.60 5.50 -52.30
C ILE A 220 8.78 6.63 -51.68
N LEU A 221 7.59 6.89 -52.22
CA LEU A 221 6.68 7.95 -51.76
C LEU A 221 5.70 7.48 -50.66
N ALA A 222 5.71 6.20 -50.28
CA ALA A 222 4.92 5.66 -49.17
C ALA A 222 5.66 4.53 -48.46
N PHE A 223 5.76 4.59 -47.13
CA PHE A 223 6.47 3.59 -46.30
C PHE A 223 5.58 2.41 -45.84
N LYS A 224 4.31 2.37 -46.26
CA LYS A 224 3.38 1.27 -45.97
C LYS A 224 2.50 0.99 -47.19
N PRO A 225 2.20 -0.28 -47.53
CA PRO A 225 1.18 -0.58 -48.52
C PRO A 225 -0.18 -0.08 -48.05
N ALA A 226 -1.05 0.28 -48.98
CA ALA A 226 -2.43 0.64 -48.67
C ALA A 226 -3.15 -0.56 -48.00
N PRO A 227 -4.07 -0.31 -47.04
CA PRO A 227 -4.87 -1.38 -46.47
C PRO A 227 -5.71 -2.05 -47.58
N PRO A 228 -5.89 -3.38 -47.55
CA PRO A 228 -6.59 -4.10 -48.61
C PRO A 228 -8.04 -3.64 -48.73
N GLU A 229 -8.49 -3.36 -49.96
CA GLU A 229 -9.85 -2.91 -50.23
C GLU A 229 -10.89 -3.93 -49.77
N SER A 230 -11.96 -3.45 -49.13
CA SER A 230 -13.00 -4.33 -48.61
C SER A 230 -13.83 -4.94 -49.74
N SER A 231 -13.77 -6.25 -49.92
CA SER A 231 -14.49 -7.04 -50.94
C SER A 231 -16.02 -7.10 -50.77
N LYS A 232 -16.62 -6.11 -50.11
CA LYS A 232 -18.05 -5.95 -49.92
C LYS A 232 -18.41 -4.49 -50.21
N PRO A 233 -19.39 -4.20 -51.08
CA PRO A 233 -19.84 -2.83 -51.32
C PRO A 233 -20.37 -2.23 -50.01
N ILE A 234 -19.80 -1.10 -49.60
CA ILE A 234 -20.20 -0.41 -48.39
C ILE A 234 -21.51 0.32 -48.69
N ASP A 235 -22.64 -0.26 -48.29
CA ASP A 235 -23.92 0.44 -48.27
C ASP A 235 -23.89 1.53 -47.19
N LEU A 236 -23.45 2.71 -47.59
CA LEU A 236 -23.44 3.93 -46.77
C LEU A 236 -24.82 4.23 -46.18
N ARG A 237 -25.91 3.92 -46.88
CA ARG A 237 -27.28 4.16 -46.41
C ARG A 237 -27.61 3.27 -45.20
N SER A 238 -27.08 2.05 -45.15
CA SER A 238 -27.17 1.16 -43.98
C SER A 238 -26.30 1.61 -42.78
N GLN A 239 -25.24 2.40 -43.02
CA GLN A 239 -24.38 2.95 -41.98
C GLN A 239 -24.96 4.24 -41.39
N TYR A 240 -25.38 5.20 -42.23
CA TYR A 240 -25.94 6.47 -41.78
C TYR A 240 -27.35 6.35 -41.19
N ASN A 241 -28.20 5.45 -41.73
CA ASN A 241 -29.53 5.16 -41.15
C ASN A 241 -29.49 4.03 -40.12
N ARG A 242 -28.31 3.55 -39.73
CA ARG A 242 -28.21 2.73 -38.52
C ARG A 242 -28.62 3.65 -37.37
N PRO A 243 -29.63 3.31 -36.55
CA PRO A 243 -29.77 3.99 -35.28
C PRO A 243 -28.43 3.89 -34.58
N LEU A 244 -27.95 5.00 -34.02
CA LEU A 244 -27.05 4.91 -32.89
C LEU A 244 -27.81 4.10 -31.84
N LYS A 245 -27.58 2.78 -31.80
CA LYS A 245 -27.75 2.03 -30.56
C LYS A 245 -27.03 2.90 -29.54
N PRO A 246 -27.71 3.48 -28.53
CA PRO A 246 -27.02 4.23 -27.51
C PRO A 246 -25.90 3.31 -27.06
N ALA A 247 -24.66 3.76 -27.25
CA ALA A 247 -23.50 2.89 -27.09
C ALA A 247 -23.68 2.26 -25.73
N ALA A 248 -23.71 0.93 -25.68
CA ALA A 248 -24.00 0.25 -24.45
C ALA A 248 -22.84 0.56 -23.49
N VAL A 249 -23.04 1.63 -22.72
CA VAL A 249 -23.05 1.56 -21.28
C VAL A 249 -23.76 0.25 -20.98
N SER A 250 -22.97 -0.83 -20.98
CA SER A 250 -23.27 -1.95 -20.13
C SER A 250 -23.54 -1.26 -18.81
N SER A 251 -24.79 -1.34 -18.36
CA SER A 251 -25.12 -1.06 -16.98
C SER A 251 -24.24 -2.04 -16.23
N GLN A 252 -23.03 -1.58 -15.85
CA GLN A 252 -22.00 -2.37 -15.20
C GLN A 252 -22.77 -3.05 -14.10
N GLN A 253 -22.95 -4.37 -14.19
CA GLN A 253 -23.99 -5.03 -13.42
C GLN A 253 -23.50 -5.01 -11.98
N ARG A 254 -23.79 -3.90 -11.29
CA ARG A 254 -23.23 -3.54 -10.00
C ARG A 254 -23.74 -4.62 -9.09
N ARG A 255 -22.86 -5.59 -8.83
CA ARG A 255 -23.21 -6.78 -8.06
C ARG A 255 -23.85 -6.28 -6.77
N ARG A 256 -24.91 -6.93 -6.32
CA ARG A 256 -25.54 -6.53 -5.07
C ARG A 256 -24.58 -6.86 -3.94
N ILE A 257 -23.79 -5.87 -3.53
CA ILE A 257 -22.92 -5.94 -2.35
C ILE A 257 -23.82 -5.88 -1.12
N LEU A 258 -23.53 -6.68 -0.10
CA LEU A 258 -24.27 -6.67 1.14
C LEU A 258 -23.83 -5.47 1.98
N THR A 259 -24.79 -4.60 2.30
CA THR A 259 -24.57 -3.35 3.05
C THR A 259 -24.85 -3.50 4.56
N ALA A 260 -24.97 -4.74 5.03
CA ALA A 260 -25.15 -5.10 6.42
C ALA A 260 -24.04 -6.11 6.80
N PRO A 261 -23.57 -6.12 8.06
CA PRO A 261 -22.58 -7.10 8.49
C PRO A 261 -23.22 -8.50 8.57
N ASP A 262 -22.44 -9.51 8.21
CA ASP A 262 -22.78 -10.94 8.32
C ASP A 262 -22.64 -11.46 9.75
N ARG A 263 -21.67 -10.90 10.49
CA ARG A 263 -21.44 -11.13 11.92
C ARG A 263 -20.98 -9.83 12.57
N VAL A 264 -21.29 -9.68 13.85
CA VAL A 264 -20.77 -8.64 14.74
C VAL A 264 -20.27 -9.35 15.99
N LEU A 265 -19.09 -8.97 16.47
CA LEU A 265 -18.51 -9.39 17.74
C LEU A 265 -18.19 -8.15 18.56
N ASP A 266 -18.29 -8.27 19.88
CA ASP A 266 -17.92 -7.20 20.79
C ASP A 266 -16.38 -7.14 20.94
N ALA A 267 -15.83 -5.94 20.95
CA ALA A 267 -14.42 -5.62 21.05
C ALA A 267 -14.17 -4.60 22.19
N PRO A 268 -14.51 -4.95 23.45
CA PRO A 268 -14.45 -4.03 24.58
C PRO A 268 -13.01 -3.61 24.90
N ASN A 269 -12.82 -2.35 25.29
CA ASN A 269 -11.53 -1.71 25.54
C ASN A 269 -10.58 -1.69 24.32
N ILE A 270 -11.11 -1.71 23.08
CA ILE A 270 -10.29 -1.40 21.91
C ILE A 270 -9.82 0.06 21.99
N VAL A 271 -8.49 0.27 21.87
CA VAL A 271 -7.90 1.59 22.10
C VAL A 271 -8.17 2.52 20.92
N ASP A 272 -8.88 3.63 21.16
CA ASP A 272 -9.18 4.65 20.14
C ASP A 272 -7.97 5.53 19.78
N ASP A 273 -6.92 4.91 19.23
CA ASP A 273 -5.76 5.59 18.68
C ASP A 273 -5.57 5.22 17.19
N TYR A 274 -5.51 6.25 16.34
CA TYR A 274 -5.32 6.10 14.90
C TYR A 274 -3.99 5.42 14.55
N TYR A 275 -2.91 5.60 15.32
CA TYR A 275 -1.57 5.17 14.92
C TYR A 275 -1.30 3.67 15.16
N LEU A 276 -2.09 3.02 16.02
CA LEU A 276 -1.92 1.62 16.40
C LEU A 276 -2.40 0.65 15.30
N ASN A 277 -2.05 -0.64 15.41
CA ASN A 277 -2.49 -1.68 14.48
C ASN A 277 -2.94 -2.94 15.22
N LEU A 278 -4.19 -2.95 15.72
CA LEU A 278 -4.68 -3.91 16.71
C LEU A 278 -5.56 -5.05 16.12
N LEU A 279 -5.54 -5.27 14.80
CA LEU A 279 -6.39 -6.27 14.13
C LEU A 279 -5.69 -6.89 12.92
N ASP A 280 -5.64 -8.22 12.85
CA ASP A 280 -5.09 -8.95 11.71
C ASP A 280 -5.71 -10.36 11.56
N TRP A 281 -5.79 -10.89 10.33
CA TRP A 281 -6.41 -12.19 10.03
C TRP A 281 -5.37 -13.16 9.47
N SER A 282 -5.20 -14.32 10.11
CA SER A 282 -4.30 -15.39 9.70
C SER A 282 -4.81 -16.11 8.46
N CYS A 283 -3.91 -16.68 7.67
CA CYS A 283 -4.25 -17.60 6.57
C CYS A 283 -4.99 -18.87 7.04
N ASN A 284 -4.83 -19.24 8.32
CA ASN A 284 -5.56 -20.31 9.01
C ASN A 284 -6.94 -19.86 9.52
N ASN A 285 -7.48 -18.77 8.97
CA ASN A 285 -8.82 -18.22 9.22
C ASN A 285 -9.11 -17.78 10.68
N GLN A 286 -8.06 -17.44 11.43
CA GLN A 286 -8.16 -16.89 12.78
C GLN A 286 -7.93 -15.38 12.78
N VAL A 287 -8.75 -14.62 13.50
CA VAL A 287 -8.57 -13.18 13.71
C VAL A 287 -7.87 -12.97 15.05
N ALA A 288 -6.78 -12.19 15.07
CA ALA A 288 -6.17 -11.69 16.30
C ALA A 288 -6.61 -10.23 16.51
N ILE A 289 -7.00 -9.90 17.74
CA ILE A 289 -7.42 -8.56 18.15
C ILE A 289 -6.78 -8.15 19.48
N GLY A 290 -6.24 -6.94 19.54
CA GLY A 290 -5.66 -6.33 20.73
C GLY A 290 -6.69 -5.46 21.45
N LEU A 291 -7.06 -5.85 22.67
CA LEU A 291 -8.04 -5.16 23.52
C LEU A 291 -7.33 -4.68 24.79
N ALA A 292 -6.89 -3.42 24.77
CA ALA A 292 -5.99 -2.81 25.75
C ALA A 292 -4.77 -3.68 26.12
N GLN A 293 -4.89 -4.46 27.21
CA GLN A 293 -3.82 -5.26 27.81
C GLN A 293 -3.80 -6.72 27.33
N SER A 294 -4.83 -7.14 26.60
CA SER A 294 -5.03 -8.54 26.19
C SER A 294 -4.95 -8.71 24.67
N VAL A 295 -4.44 -9.84 24.20
CA VAL A 295 -4.65 -10.29 22.80
C VAL A 295 -5.58 -11.49 22.80
N TYR A 296 -6.68 -11.37 22.08
CA TYR A 296 -7.62 -12.46 21.85
C TYR A 296 -7.46 -13.00 20.43
N VAL A 297 -7.61 -14.31 20.27
CA VAL A 297 -7.68 -14.99 18.98
C VAL A 297 -9.06 -15.61 18.82
N TRP A 298 -9.73 -15.29 17.71
CA TRP A 298 -11.04 -15.84 17.35
C TRP A 298 -10.95 -16.66 16.06
N SER A 299 -11.39 -17.90 16.11
CA SER A 299 -11.49 -18.77 14.93
C SER A 299 -12.80 -18.50 14.18
N ALA A 300 -12.72 -18.13 12.91
CA ALA A 300 -13.92 -17.82 12.13
C ALA A 300 -14.76 -19.06 11.76
N ASP A 301 -14.11 -20.23 11.69
CA ASP A 301 -14.74 -21.52 11.35
C ASP A 301 -15.48 -22.15 12.52
N SER A 302 -14.84 -22.25 13.70
CA SER A 302 -15.43 -22.82 14.91
C SER A 302 -16.17 -21.81 15.79
N GLY A 303 -15.93 -20.50 15.60
CA GLY A 303 -16.45 -19.43 16.44
C GLY A 303 -15.80 -19.32 17.82
N SER A 304 -14.79 -20.15 18.13
CA SER A 304 -14.13 -20.20 19.44
C SER A 304 -13.19 -19.01 19.66
N VAL A 305 -13.22 -18.45 20.87
CA VAL A 305 -12.29 -17.41 21.35
C VAL A 305 -11.28 -18.03 22.32
N SER A 306 -10.00 -17.68 22.18
CA SER A 306 -8.96 -17.89 23.19
C SER A 306 -8.29 -16.56 23.58
N LEU A 307 -7.84 -16.48 24.83
CA LEU A 307 -6.91 -15.44 25.29
C LEU A 307 -5.49 -15.94 24.99
N LEU A 308 -4.74 -15.22 24.17
CA LEU A 308 -3.36 -15.58 23.81
C LEU A 308 -2.35 -15.03 24.83
N LEU A 309 -2.56 -13.79 25.27
CA LEU A 309 -1.74 -13.15 26.29
C LEU A 309 -2.50 -12.06 27.05
N GLU A 310 -2.01 -11.75 28.25
CA GLU A 310 -2.36 -10.60 29.06
C GLU A 310 -1.05 -9.93 29.51
N THR A 311 -0.93 -8.60 29.35
CA THR A 311 0.28 -7.83 29.71
C THR A 311 0.27 -7.40 31.17
N SER A 312 1.37 -6.81 31.65
CA SER A 312 1.34 -6.05 32.90
C SER A 312 0.38 -4.85 32.79
N PRO A 313 -0.24 -4.42 33.90
CA PRO A 313 -1.24 -3.34 33.88
C PRO A 313 -0.67 -1.97 33.49
N ASP A 314 0.65 -1.81 33.56
CA ASP A 314 1.38 -0.58 33.20
C ASP A 314 1.63 -0.42 31.69
N THR A 315 1.21 -1.38 30.86
CA THR A 315 1.38 -1.31 29.40
C THR A 315 0.14 -1.80 28.65
N TYR A 316 0.12 -1.59 27.33
CA TYR A 316 -0.94 -2.01 26.43
C TYR A 316 -0.35 -2.50 25.10
N VAL A 317 -1.13 -3.28 24.36
CA VAL A 317 -0.79 -3.77 23.02
C VAL A 317 -0.88 -2.60 22.04
N SER A 318 0.23 -2.27 21.37
CA SER A 318 0.32 -1.16 20.40
C SER A 318 0.26 -1.65 18.95
N SER A 319 0.67 -2.88 18.67
CA SER A 319 0.41 -3.53 17.38
C SER A 319 0.40 -5.06 17.46
N LEU A 320 -0.24 -5.70 16.48
CA LEU A 320 -0.15 -7.14 16.25
C LEU A 320 -0.06 -7.46 14.76
N LYS A 321 0.53 -8.61 14.43
CA LYS A 321 0.60 -9.14 13.06
C LYS A 321 0.83 -10.65 13.07
N TRP A 322 0.13 -11.38 12.21
CA TRP A 322 0.38 -12.81 11.96
C TRP A 322 1.62 -13.03 11.11
N SER A 323 2.33 -14.13 11.39
CA SER A 323 3.31 -14.71 10.47
C SER A 323 2.63 -15.22 9.18
N GLY A 324 3.39 -15.36 8.09
CA GLY A 324 2.83 -15.72 6.77
C GLY A 324 2.26 -17.15 6.67
N ASP A 325 2.61 -18.01 7.62
CA ASP A 325 2.10 -19.38 7.81
C ASP A 325 0.93 -19.45 8.82
N GLY A 326 0.61 -18.34 9.49
CA GLY A 326 -0.50 -18.25 10.45
C GLY A 326 -0.33 -19.09 11.71
N ALA A 327 0.90 -19.53 12.04
CA ALA A 327 1.21 -20.26 13.26
C ALA A 327 1.56 -19.32 14.44
N TYR A 328 2.16 -18.16 14.14
CA TYR A 328 2.70 -17.24 15.12
C TYR A 328 2.04 -15.86 15.05
N VAL A 329 1.91 -15.21 16.21
CA VAL A 329 1.54 -13.79 16.31
C VAL A 329 2.71 -13.02 16.89
N SER A 330 3.20 -12.02 16.14
CA SER A 330 4.04 -10.96 16.70
C SER A 330 3.16 -9.90 17.37
N VAL A 331 3.56 -9.44 18.54
CA VAL A 331 2.85 -8.42 19.35
C VAL A 331 3.83 -7.35 19.79
N GLY A 332 3.56 -6.09 19.44
CA GLY A 332 4.29 -4.91 19.91
C GLY A 332 3.58 -4.27 21.10
N LEU A 333 4.35 -3.86 22.11
CA LEU A 333 3.86 -3.21 23.34
C LEU A 333 4.19 -1.72 23.38
N ASP A 334 3.56 -0.98 24.29
CA ASP A 334 3.86 0.46 24.50
C ASP A 334 5.29 0.71 25.00
N THR A 335 5.86 -0.25 25.73
CA THR A 335 7.24 -0.23 26.24
C THR A 335 8.33 -0.33 25.18
N GLY A 336 7.99 -0.62 23.91
CA GLY A 336 8.96 -0.93 22.86
C GLY A 336 9.38 -2.42 22.80
N GLU A 337 8.87 -3.27 23.69
CA GLU A 337 9.05 -4.72 23.59
C GLU A 337 8.25 -5.28 22.39
N VAL A 338 8.88 -6.20 21.65
CA VAL A 338 8.23 -7.00 20.60
C VAL A 338 8.28 -8.46 20.99
N GLN A 339 7.13 -9.07 21.20
CA GLN A 339 6.97 -10.48 21.56
C GLN A 339 6.58 -11.32 20.34
N ILE A 340 6.91 -12.61 20.36
CA ILE A 340 6.39 -13.61 19.42
C ILE A 340 5.79 -14.74 20.22
N TRP A 341 4.56 -15.08 19.88
CA TRP A 341 3.74 -16.11 20.52
C TRP A 341 3.39 -17.22 19.54
N ASP A 342 3.45 -18.46 20.02
CA ASP A 342 2.86 -19.63 19.38
C ASP A 342 1.37 -19.68 19.73
N VAL A 343 0.50 -19.89 18.74
CA VAL A 343 -0.96 -19.92 18.95
C VAL A 343 -1.50 -21.32 19.21
N GLU A 344 -0.81 -22.38 18.76
CA GLU A 344 -1.20 -23.76 19.04
C GLU A 344 -0.81 -24.15 20.47
N GLU A 345 0.40 -23.81 20.91
CA GLU A 345 0.83 -24.00 22.30
C GLU A 345 0.30 -22.90 23.25
N SER A 346 -0.08 -21.73 22.73
CA SER A 346 -0.35 -20.51 23.52
C SER A 346 0.83 -20.07 24.40
N THR A 347 2.06 -20.23 23.91
CA THR A 347 3.31 -19.94 24.62
C THR A 347 4.04 -18.72 24.05
N LYS A 348 4.71 -17.93 24.92
CA LYS A 348 5.63 -16.87 24.46
C LYS A 348 6.98 -17.47 24.08
N LEU A 349 7.25 -17.55 22.78
CA LEU A 349 8.50 -18.09 22.24
C LEU A 349 9.69 -17.16 22.50
N ARG A 350 9.51 -15.85 22.32
CA ARG A 350 10.56 -14.86 22.62
C ARG A 350 10.04 -13.46 22.91
N SER A 351 10.82 -12.72 23.70
CA SER A 351 10.82 -11.26 23.76
C SER A 351 12.00 -10.70 22.96
N MET A 352 11.80 -9.54 22.34
CA MET A 352 12.82 -8.80 21.57
C MET A 352 12.78 -7.34 22.01
N PHE A 353 13.96 -6.77 22.28
CA PHE A 353 14.11 -5.42 22.82
C PHE A 353 15.03 -4.58 21.93
N GLY A 354 14.86 -3.26 21.94
CA GLY A 354 15.71 -2.33 21.18
C GLY A 354 15.01 -1.07 20.71
N HIS A 355 13.68 -1.05 20.67
CA HIS A 355 12.91 0.19 20.58
C HIS A 355 12.78 0.84 21.96
N GLU A 356 12.91 2.16 22.00
CA GLU A 356 12.77 2.98 23.22
C GLU A 356 11.34 3.52 23.41
N THR A 357 10.45 3.26 22.43
CA THR A 357 9.08 3.76 22.39
C THR A 357 8.16 2.71 21.74
N ARG A 358 6.85 2.86 21.92
CA ARG A 358 5.84 1.92 21.41
C ARG A 358 6.03 1.52 19.95
N VAL A 359 5.80 0.23 19.68
CA VAL A 359 5.86 -0.35 18.33
C VAL A 359 4.46 -0.33 17.72
N SER A 360 4.15 0.74 16.99
CA SER A 360 2.84 1.03 16.41
C SER A 360 2.54 0.26 15.11
N SER A 361 3.53 -0.26 14.41
CA SER A 361 3.33 -1.06 13.19
C SER A 361 4.32 -2.21 13.04
N MET A 362 3.87 -3.29 12.37
CA MET A 362 4.65 -4.51 12.15
C MET A 362 4.30 -5.16 10.81
N ALA A 363 5.29 -5.73 10.12
CA ALA A 363 5.09 -6.45 8.87
C ALA A 363 6.07 -7.63 8.73
N TRP A 364 5.56 -8.80 8.34
CA TRP A 364 6.36 -10.01 8.12
C TRP A 364 6.80 -10.19 6.67
N ASN A 365 8.02 -10.68 6.49
CA ASN A 365 8.61 -11.18 5.24
C ASN A 365 9.34 -12.49 5.54
N LYS A 366 8.61 -13.61 5.47
CA LYS A 366 9.09 -14.96 5.83
C LYS A 366 9.58 -15.00 7.29
N HIS A 367 10.88 -15.01 7.53
CA HIS A 367 11.50 -15.03 8.86
C HIS A 367 12.00 -13.64 9.31
N ILE A 368 11.85 -12.61 8.47
CA ILE A 368 12.12 -11.22 8.84
C ILE A 368 10.81 -10.59 9.33
N LEU A 369 10.81 -10.09 10.54
CA LEU A 369 9.79 -9.19 11.06
C LEU A 369 10.34 -7.77 11.03
N THR A 370 9.72 -6.87 10.26
CA THR A 370 10.01 -5.43 10.37
C THR A 370 9.05 -4.80 11.37
N THR A 371 9.58 -3.95 12.22
CA THR A 371 8.85 -3.26 13.29
C THR A 371 9.06 -1.76 13.14
N GLY A 372 8.01 -0.95 13.29
CA GLY A 372 8.04 0.51 13.21
C GLY A 372 7.54 1.14 14.50
N ALA A 373 8.28 2.12 15.02
CA ALA A 373 8.02 2.71 16.33
C ALA A 373 7.65 4.21 16.29
N ARG A 374 7.18 4.70 17.44
CA ARG A 374 6.72 6.09 17.63
C ARG A 374 7.80 7.14 17.43
N ASN A 375 9.06 6.81 17.67
CA ASN A 375 10.22 7.68 17.47
C ASN A 375 10.70 7.76 16.01
N GLY A 376 10.00 7.15 15.04
CA GLY A 376 10.35 7.21 13.61
C GLY A 376 11.30 6.10 13.12
N TRP A 377 11.89 5.33 14.03
CA TRP A 377 12.78 4.22 13.68
C TRP A 377 12.02 2.98 13.23
N LEU A 378 12.61 2.25 12.29
CA LEU A 378 12.24 0.87 12.01
C LEU A 378 13.44 -0.05 12.15
N PHE A 379 13.20 -1.27 12.64
CA PHE A 379 14.20 -2.33 12.72
C PHE A 379 13.72 -3.57 11.97
N ASN A 380 14.65 -4.24 11.28
CA ASN A 380 14.45 -5.60 10.79
C ASN A 380 14.95 -6.61 11.82
N HIS A 381 14.11 -7.57 12.15
CA HIS A 381 14.37 -8.65 13.09
C HIS A 381 14.39 -9.99 12.33
N ASP A 382 15.53 -10.71 12.30
CA ASP A 382 15.51 -12.14 11.96
C ASP A 382 15.10 -12.92 13.22
N VAL A 383 13.90 -13.50 13.19
CA VAL A 383 13.28 -14.10 14.37
C VAL A 383 13.90 -15.44 14.77
N ARG A 384 14.83 -15.97 13.96
CA ARG A 384 15.48 -17.28 14.17
C ARG A 384 16.79 -17.20 14.94
N ILE A 385 17.41 -16.02 14.99
CA ILE A 385 18.73 -15.80 15.62
C ILE A 385 18.61 -15.10 16.98
N ALA A 386 19.61 -15.30 17.84
CA ALA A 386 19.63 -14.70 19.18
C ALA A 386 19.68 -13.17 19.09
N GLN A 387 20.68 -12.63 18.39
CA GLN A 387 20.80 -11.21 18.05
C GLN A 387 19.84 -10.87 16.90
N HIS A 388 18.55 -10.74 17.22
CA HIS A 388 17.47 -10.59 16.24
C HIS A 388 17.63 -9.37 15.34
N LYS A 389 18.11 -8.24 15.87
CA LYS A 389 18.17 -6.94 15.18
C LYS A 389 19.29 -6.96 14.14
N ILE A 390 18.93 -6.99 12.85
CA ILE A 390 19.87 -7.14 11.72
C ILE A 390 20.07 -5.89 10.86
N ALA A 391 19.14 -4.93 10.89
CA ALA A 391 19.23 -3.69 10.11
C ALA A 391 18.32 -2.61 10.70
N ASP A 392 18.79 -1.37 10.58
CA ASP A 392 18.15 -0.15 11.07
C ASP A 392 17.80 0.71 9.86
N LEU A 393 16.55 1.16 9.80
CA LEU A 393 15.98 1.86 8.65
C LEU A 393 15.51 3.24 9.11
N GLU A 394 16.38 4.24 8.95
CA GLU A 394 16.09 5.63 9.28
C GLU A 394 15.48 6.34 8.05
N SER A 395 14.25 6.85 8.18
CA SER A 395 13.66 7.73 7.17
C SER A 395 12.50 8.59 7.64
N HIS A 396 11.87 8.26 8.78
CA HIS A 396 10.75 9.00 9.33
C HIS A 396 11.15 9.82 10.55
N THR A 397 10.56 11.01 10.70
CA THR A 397 10.75 11.90 11.87
C THR A 397 9.56 11.88 12.83
N GLY A 398 8.55 11.06 12.54
CA GLY A 398 7.38 10.83 13.39
C GLY A 398 6.89 9.38 13.31
N GLU A 399 5.92 9.04 14.16
CA GLU A 399 5.43 7.69 14.40
C GLU A 399 5.13 6.87 13.12
N VAL A 400 5.82 5.73 12.98
CA VAL A 400 5.64 4.79 11.86
C VAL A 400 4.36 3.98 12.11
N CYS A 401 3.27 4.46 11.56
CA CYS A 401 1.92 3.90 11.75
C CYS A 401 1.47 3.01 10.58
N GLY A 402 2.06 3.16 9.40
CA GLY A 402 1.84 2.30 8.24
C GLY A 402 3.08 1.47 7.93
N LEU A 403 2.92 0.15 7.79
CA LEU A 403 4.01 -0.76 7.40
C LEU A 403 3.46 -1.98 6.66
N GLU A 404 3.88 -2.21 5.41
CA GLU A 404 3.48 -3.39 4.64
C GLU A 404 4.61 -3.89 3.71
N TRP A 405 4.99 -5.16 3.85
CA TRP A 405 5.86 -5.85 2.90
C TRP A 405 5.09 -6.25 1.65
N ARG A 406 5.73 -6.11 0.49
CA ARG A 406 5.23 -6.67 -0.77
C ARG A 406 5.25 -8.20 -0.72
N SER A 407 4.28 -8.87 -1.32
CA SER A 407 4.09 -10.32 -1.26
C SER A 407 5.25 -11.17 -1.82
N ASP A 408 6.15 -10.58 -2.61
CA ASP A 408 7.38 -11.24 -3.08
C ASP A 408 8.58 -11.07 -2.12
N GLY A 409 8.44 -10.25 -1.08
CA GLY A 409 9.47 -9.91 -0.11
C GLY A 409 10.58 -8.99 -0.66
N THR A 410 10.40 -8.37 -1.84
CA THR A 410 11.45 -7.55 -2.49
C THR A 410 11.36 -6.06 -2.20
N GLN A 411 10.20 -5.57 -1.76
CA GLN A 411 9.99 -4.17 -1.39
C GLN A 411 9.18 -4.06 -0.09
N LEU A 412 9.52 -3.08 0.72
CA LEU A 412 8.80 -2.68 1.92
C LEU A 412 8.25 -1.27 1.69
N ALA A 413 7.02 -1.00 2.13
CA ALA A 413 6.49 0.35 2.24
C ALA A 413 6.31 0.69 3.73
N SER A 414 6.79 1.87 4.14
CA SER A 414 6.53 2.47 5.44
C SER A 414 5.87 3.84 5.28
N GLY A 415 5.01 4.20 6.22
CA GLY A 415 4.26 5.44 6.24
C GLY A 415 4.19 6.03 7.65
N GLY A 416 4.48 7.31 7.77
CA GLY A 416 4.69 7.99 9.05
C GLY A 416 3.66 9.07 9.37
N ASN A 417 3.66 9.51 10.62
CA ASN A 417 2.97 10.72 11.09
C ASN A 417 3.68 12.03 10.66
N ASP A 418 4.81 11.91 9.96
CA ASP A 418 5.48 12.99 9.22
C ASP A 418 4.92 13.18 7.80
N ASN A 419 3.80 12.52 7.49
CA ASN A 419 3.11 12.50 6.19
C ASN A 419 3.92 11.84 5.05
N LEU A 420 5.06 11.23 5.36
CA LEU A 420 5.96 10.63 4.40
C LEU A 420 5.52 9.20 4.05
N VAL A 421 5.74 8.79 2.80
CA VAL A 421 5.82 7.37 2.40
C VAL A 421 7.23 7.06 1.94
N SER A 422 7.88 6.10 2.59
CA SER A 422 9.18 5.55 2.21
C SER A 422 9.00 4.16 1.60
N ILE A 423 9.59 3.93 0.43
CA ILE A 423 9.58 2.66 -0.31
C ILE A 423 11.02 2.15 -0.36
N TRP A 424 11.26 0.97 0.18
CA TRP A 424 12.58 0.35 0.33
C TRP A 424 12.76 -0.80 -0.66
N ASP A 425 14.02 -1.11 -1.03
CA ASP A 425 14.37 -2.36 -1.73
C ASP A 425 15.01 -3.31 -0.72
N ALA A 426 14.53 -4.54 -0.63
CA ALA A 426 15.00 -5.54 0.35
C ALA A 426 16.51 -5.82 0.26
N ARG A 427 17.14 -5.52 -0.88
CA ARG A 427 18.56 -5.74 -1.16
C ARG A 427 19.44 -4.54 -0.84
N SER A 428 18.85 -3.39 -0.50
CA SER A 428 19.54 -2.12 -0.27
C SER A 428 18.75 -1.27 0.73
N LEU A 429 18.89 -1.63 2.02
CA LEU A 429 18.15 -1.02 3.13
C LEU A 429 18.81 0.23 3.72
N SER A 430 19.99 0.62 3.26
CA SER A 430 20.75 1.79 3.75
C SER A 430 20.09 3.13 3.45
N ALA A 431 19.14 3.18 2.52
CA ALA A 431 18.32 4.33 2.21
C ALA A 431 17.01 3.88 1.54
N PRO A 432 15.90 4.62 1.68
CA PRO A 432 14.68 4.33 0.93
C PRO A 432 14.91 4.56 -0.57
N LYS A 433 14.54 3.57 -1.40
CA LYS A 433 14.58 3.67 -2.87
C LYS A 433 13.78 4.86 -3.39
N PHE A 434 12.64 5.15 -2.75
CA PHE A 434 11.87 6.36 -3.01
C PHE A 434 11.23 6.89 -1.74
N GLN A 435 11.22 8.21 -1.58
CA GLN A 435 10.36 8.94 -0.64
C GLN A 435 9.25 9.68 -1.40
N LYS A 436 8.07 9.84 -0.78
CA LYS A 436 6.92 10.60 -1.31
C LYS A 436 6.33 11.49 -0.23
N THR A 437 6.25 12.79 -0.52
CA THR A 437 5.80 13.88 0.36
C THR A 437 4.47 14.49 -0.09
N ASN A 438 3.66 13.71 -0.83
CA ASN A 438 2.43 14.23 -1.46
C ASN A 438 1.18 14.15 -0.57
N HIS A 439 1.21 13.36 0.51
CA HIS A 439 0.16 13.38 1.51
C HIS A 439 0.38 14.55 2.49
N ASN A 440 -0.71 15.13 2.96
CA ASN A 440 -0.74 16.27 3.89
C ASN A 440 -1.13 15.85 5.33
N ALA A 441 -1.11 14.55 5.61
CA ALA A 441 -1.47 13.94 6.89
C ALA A 441 -0.82 12.54 7.00
N ALA A 442 -0.77 12.01 8.23
CA ALA A 442 -0.22 10.70 8.56
C ALA A 442 -0.67 9.58 7.59
N VAL A 443 0.26 8.71 7.20
CA VAL A 443 0.00 7.66 6.19
C VAL A 443 0.04 6.27 6.81
N LYS A 444 -0.98 5.93 7.59
CA LYS A 444 -1.16 4.56 8.11
C LYS A 444 -1.59 3.57 7.04
N ALA A 445 -2.50 3.98 6.17
CA ALA A 445 -3.12 3.07 5.22
C ALA A 445 -2.20 2.79 4.04
N LEU A 446 -1.57 1.61 4.01
CA LEU A 446 -0.78 1.09 2.89
C LEU A 446 -1.45 -0.17 2.35
N SER A 447 -1.38 -0.44 1.04
CA SER A 447 -1.64 -1.78 0.51
C SER A 447 -1.01 -2.05 -0.86
N TRP A 448 -0.25 -3.13 -1.00
CA TRP A 448 0.35 -3.58 -2.26
C TRP A 448 -0.64 -4.29 -3.18
N CYS A 449 -0.62 -3.98 -4.48
CA CYS A 449 -1.58 -4.57 -5.43
C CYS A 449 -1.21 -6.03 -5.78
N PRO A 450 -2.06 -7.03 -5.47
CA PRO A 450 -1.71 -8.44 -5.59
C PRO A 450 -1.65 -8.97 -7.04
N TRP A 451 -2.09 -8.20 -8.04
CA TRP A 451 -1.96 -8.54 -9.47
C TRP A 451 -1.05 -7.57 -10.26
N GLN A 452 -0.47 -6.56 -9.61
CA GLN A 452 0.49 -5.63 -10.19
C GLN A 452 1.57 -5.31 -9.15
N HIS A 453 2.62 -6.13 -9.07
CA HIS A 453 3.72 -5.98 -8.08
C HIS A 453 4.28 -4.55 -8.00
N ASN A 454 4.35 -3.84 -9.12
CA ASN A 454 4.89 -2.48 -9.16
C ASN A 454 3.87 -1.40 -8.75
N LEU A 455 2.71 -1.76 -8.21
CA LEU A 455 1.66 -0.82 -7.79
C LEU A 455 1.44 -0.88 -6.26
N LEU A 456 1.68 0.24 -5.60
CA LEU A 456 1.36 0.48 -4.20
C LEU A 456 0.19 1.48 -4.11
N ALA A 457 -0.78 1.23 -3.24
CA ALA A 457 -1.78 2.22 -2.83
C ALA A 457 -1.46 2.73 -1.42
N THR A 458 -1.60 4.03 -1.18
CA THR A 458 -1.44 4.67 0.13
C THR A 458 -2.56 5.65 0.42
N GLY A 459 -3.00 5.77 1.67
CA GLY A 459 -4.12 6.61 2.09
C GLY A 459 -3.75 7.53 3.25
N GLY A 460 -4.03 8.83 3.10
CA GLY A 460 -3.70 9.84 4.09
C GLY A 460 -4.77 10.08 5.14
N GLY A 461 -4.34 10.54 6.32
CA GLY A 461 -5.17 10.91 7.46
C GLY A 461 -6.10 12.12 7.23
N SER A 462 -6.75 12.61 8.29
CA SER A 462 -7.91 13.53 8.22
C SER A 462 -7.68 14.87 7.51
N HIS A 463 -6.45 15.39 7.50
CA HIS A 463 -6.13 16.63 6.77
C HIS A 463 -5.90 16.40 5.27
N ASP A 464 -5.54 15.18 4.87
CA ASP A 464 -5.22 14.82 3.49
C ASP A 464 -6.41 14.16 2.76
N ARG A 465 -6.94 13.06 3.31
CA ARG A 465 -8.13 12.33 2.80
C ARG A 465 -8.00 11.75 1.38
N HIS A 466 -6.79 11.68 0.83
CA HIS A 466 -6.56 11.11 -0.50
C HIS A 466 -6.05 9.68 -0.44
N ILE A 467 -6.43 8.88 -1.43
CA ILE A 467 -5.71 7.64 -1.81
C ILE A 467 -4.81 7.97 -2.99
N HIS A 468 -3.53 7.65 -2.90
CA HIS A 468 -2.55 7.78 -3.97
C HIS A 468 -2.08 6.41 -4.45
N PHE A 469 -1.85 6.29 -5.76
CA PHE A 469 -1.38 5.07 -6.39
C PHE A 469 0.00 5.32 -7.01
N TRP A 470 0.97 4.45 -6.71
CA TRP A 470 2.38 4.65 -7.04
C TRP A 470 2.93 3.51 -7.91
N ASN A 471 3.67 3.87 -8.96
CA ASN A 471 4.52 2.92 -9.66
C ASN A 471 5.85 2.80 -8.90
N THR A 472 6.11 1.65 -8.27
CA THR A 472 7.32 1.44 -7.43
C THR A 472 8.54 0.96 -8.21
N THR A 473 8.44 0.88 -9.54
CA THR A 473 9.58 0.83 -10.46
C THR A 473 10.08 2.23 -10.77
N THR A 474 9.19 3.13 -11.24
CA THR A 474 9.55 4.48 -11.73
C THR A 474 9.47 5.59 -10.67
N GLY A 475 8.80 5.34 -9.55
CA GLY A 475 8.55 6.32 -8.49
C GLY A 475 7.44 7.32 -8.78
N ALA A 476 6.72 7.19 -9.91
CA ALA A 476 5.66 8.11 -10.32
C ALA A 476 4.33 7.86 -9.58
N ARG A 477 3.59 8.94 -9.27
CA ARG A 477 2.16 8.85 -8.90
C ARG A 477 1.36 8.59 -10.18
N VAL A 478 0.68 7.45 -10.23
CA VAL A 478 -0.11 7.01 -11.39
C VAL A 478 -1.51 7.59 -11.35
N ASN A 479 -2.15 7.55 -10.17
CA ASN A 479 -3.55 7.88 -9.97
C ASN A 479 -3.76 8.47 -8.57
N SER A 480 -4.89 9.15 -8.37
CA SER A 480 -5.32 9.66 -7.07
C SER A 480 -6.85 9.64 -6.96
N ILE A 481 -7.35 9.45 -5.75
CA ILE A 481 -8.77 9.56 -5.37
C ILE A 481 -8.82 10.53 -4.18
N ASP A 482 -9.71 11.52 -4.21
CA ASP A 482 -10.20 12.18 -2.98
C ASP A 482 -11.33 11.32 -2.43
N THR A 483 -11.22 10.91 -1.16
CA THR A 483 -12.24 10.05 -0.51
C THR A 483 -13.29 10.85 0.24
N GLY A 484 -13.03 12.12 0.54
CA GLY A 484 -13.85 12.95 1.44
C GLY A 484 -13.56 12.77 2.94
N SER A 485 -12.86 11.69 3.35
CA SER A 485 -12.71 11.28 4.75
C SER A 485 -11.30 10.80 5.12
N GLN A 486 -10.99 10.72 6.41
CA GLN A 486 -9.74 10.14 6.91
C GLN A 486 -9.58 8.69 6.41
N VAL A 487 -8.52 8.36 5.65
CA VAL A 487 -8.27 6.96 5.27
C VAL A 487 -7.54 6.24 6.41
N THR A 488 -8.13 5.16 6.91
CA THR A 488 -7.62 4.44 8.11
C THR A 488 -7.02 3.08 7.77
N SER A 489 -7.48 2.43 6.71
CA SER A 489 -6.84 1.25 6.13
C SER A 489 -7.24 1.04 4.66
N LEU A 490 -6.44 0.28 3.91
CA LEU A 490 -6.68 -0.10 2.52
C LEU A 490 -6.53 -1.61 2.34
N ARG A 491 -7.41 -2.24 1.56
CA ARG A 491 -7.34 -3.67 1.22
C ARG A 491 -7.74 -3.91 -0.24
N TRP A 492 -6.84 -4.53 -1.01
CA TRP A 492 -7.12 -4.95 -2.39
C TRP A 492 -7.90 -6.27 -2.45
N SER A 493 -8.83 -6.40 -3.40
CA SER A 493 -9.51 -7.67 -3.71
C SER A 493 -9.23 -8.13 -5.13
N THR A 494 -8.67 -9.34 -5.25
CA THR A 494 -8.36 -10.01 -6.52
C THR A 494 -9.60 -10.42 -7.31
N HIS A 495 -10.74 -10.67 -6.64
CA HIS A 495 -11.95 -11.24 -7.25
C HIS A 495 -12.62 -10.31 -8.25
N TYR A 496 -12.60 -9.00 -7.98
CA TYR A 496 -13.23 -7.97 -8.81
C TYR A 496 -12.26 -6.88 -9.28
N LYS A 497 -10.97 -6.98 -8.92
CA LYS A 497 -9.94 -5.94 -9.11
C LYS A 497 -10.36 -4.59 -8.52
N GLU A 498 -10.75 -4.65 -7.26
CA GLU A 498 -11.22 -3.50 -6.48
C GLU A 498 -10.27 -3.22 -5.31
N ILE A 499 -10.38 -2.03 -4.74
CA ILE A 499 -9.77 -1.66 -3.46
C ILE A 499 -10.88 -1.18 -2.52
N ALA A 500 -10.90 -1.71 -1.29
CA ALA A 500 -11.68 -1.18 -0.20
C ALA A 500 -10.83 -0.19 0.61
N SER A 501 -11.43 0.92 1.00
CA SER A 501 -10.89 1.88 1.95
C SER A 501 -11.82 2.00 3.14
N THR A 502 -11.30 1.86 4.36
CA THR A 502 -12.03 2.23 5.57
C THR A 502 -11.82 3.70 5.88
N SER A 503 -12.91 4.36 6.24
CA SER A 503 -12.97 5.77 6.57
C SER A 503 -13.05 5.98 8.08
N GLY A 504 -12.34 6.98 8.58
CA GLY A 504 -12.59 7.59 9.87
C GLY A 504 -13.56 8.75 9.73
N PHE A 505 -13.31 9.83 10.48
CA PHE A 505 -14.14 11.04 10.43
C PHE A 505 -14.04 11.75 9.06
N PRO A 506 -15.17 12.26 8.52
CA PRO A 506 -16.50 12.31 9.15
C PRO A 506 -17.38 11.06 8.92
N ASP A 507 -17.11 10.26 7.88
CA ASP A 507 -18.11 9.33 7.33
C ASP A 507 -18.21 7.96 8.00
N ASN A 508 -17.18 7.51 8.74
CA ASN A 508 -17.10 6.20 9.41
C ASN A 508 -17.51 5.00 8.52
N SER A 509 -17.26 5.13 7.23
CA SER A 509 -17.75 4.26 6.15
C SER A 509 -16.72 3.22 5.65
N ILE A 510 -17.22 2.22 4.93
CA ILE A 510 -16.42 1.40 4.01
C ILE A 510 -16.76 1.86 2.59
N SER A 511 -15.78 2.39 1.87
CA SER A 511 -15.89 2.78 0.45
C SER A 511 -15.15 1.77 -0.43
N ILE A 512 -15.74 1.42 -1.59
CA ILE A 512 -15.15 0.45 -2.53
C ILE A 512 -14.95 1.11 -3.89
N TRP A 513 -13.77 0.92 -4.47
CA TRP A 513 -13.36 1.59 -5.70
C TRP A 513 -12.91 0.57 -6.75
N SER A 514 -13.43 0.70 -7.98
CA SER A 514 -13.03 -0.13 -9.12
C SER A 514 -11.67 0.31 -9.66
N TYR A 515 -10.70 -0.59 -9.84
CA TYR A 515 -9.38 -0.27 -10.38
C TYR A 515 -9.20 -0.85 -11.79
N PRO A 516 -8.67 -0.10 -12.78
CA PRO A 516 -8.01 1.21 -12.69
C PRO A 516 -8.95 2.42 -12.87
N THR A 517 -10.27 2.24 -12.94
CA THR A 517 -11.24 3.29 -13.28
C THR A 517 -11.50 4.32 -12.17
N LEU A 518 -11.10 4.02 -10.93
CA LEU A 518 -11.25 4.82 -9.72
C LEU A 518 -12.70 5.15 -9.31
N VAL A 519 -13.69 4.50 -9.92
CA VAL A 519 -15.12 4.75 -9.66
C VAL A 519 -15.53 4.18 -8.30
N LYS A 520 -16.18 4.99 -7.45
CA LYS A 520 -16.84 4.51 -6.21
C LYS A 520 -18.02 3.59 -6.58
N ASN A 521 -17.90 2.31 -6.22
CA ASN A 521 -18.86 1.25 -6.53
C ASN A 521 -19.99 1.18 -5.50
N VAL A 522 -19.67 1.33 -4.21
CA VAL A 522 -20.60 1.45 -3.09
C VAL A 522 -19.93 2.20 -1.94
N GLU A 523 -20.75 2.76 -1.06
CA GLU A 523 -20.39 3.30 0.24
C GLU A 523 -21.31 2.65 1.28
N ILE A 524 -20.74 2.14 2.38
CA ILE A 524 -21.46 1.44 3.43
C ILE A 524 -21.17 2.18 4.75
N PRO A 525 -22.14 2.84 5.39
CA PRO A 525 -22.00 3.32 6.76
C PRO A 525 -21.77 2.11 7.67
N ALA A 526 -20.59 2.03 8.29
CA ALA A 526 -20.12 0.78 8.89
C ALA A 526 -20.13 0.81 10.42
N HIS A 527 -19.69 1.92 11.01
CA HIS A 527 -19.54 2.09 12.45
C HIS A 527 -20.06 3.45 12.91
N GLU A 528 -20.44 3.54 14.18
CA GLU A 528 -20.93 4.81 14.75
C GLU A 528 -19.75 5.74 15.05
N SER A 529 -18.62 5.18 15.50
CA SER A 529 -17.31 5.83 15.64
C SER A 529 -16.37 5.50 14.48
N ARG A 530 -15.21 6.18 14.40
CA ARG A 530 -14.20 5.97 13.35
C ARG A 530 -13.71 4.52 13.27
N VAL A 531 -13.60 3.99 12.05
CA VAL A 531 -13.01 2.66 11.78
C VAL A 531 -11.50 2.72 11.96
N LEU A 532 -10.94 1.97 12.91
CA LEU A 532 -9.52 2.03 13.26
C LEU A 532 -8.65 1.09 12.43
N HIS A 533 -9.16 -0.11 12.12
CA HIS A 533 -8.42 -1.17 11.44
C HIS A 533 -9.33 -1.97 10.50
N SER A 534 -8.73 -2.60 9.48
CA SER A 534 -9.37 -3.70 8.75
C SER A 534 -8.39 -4.78 8.33
N CYS A 535 -8.90 -6.00 8.24
CA CYS A 535 -8.24 -7.17 7.66
C CYS A 535 -9.20 -7.88 6.70
N LEU A 536 -8.64 -8.58 5.72
CA LEU A 536 -9.40 -9.34 4.72
C LEU A 536 -9.30 -10.83 5.05
N SER A 537 -10.39 -11.58 4.89
CA SER A 537 -10.40 -13.03 5.08
C SER A 537 -9.45 -13.74 4.10
N PRO A 538 -8.94 -14.95 4.42
CA PRO A 538 -8.01 -15.69 3.55
C PRO A 538 -8.56 -16.04 2.17
N ASP A 539 -9.88 -16.23 2.08
CA ASP A 539 -10.60 -16.45 0.81
C ASP A 539 -10.82 -15.16 -0.01
N GLY A 540 -10.51 -13.99 0.57
CA GLY A 540 -10.65 -12.66 -0.01
C GLY A 540 -12.09 -12.15 -0.13
N GLN A 541 -13.09 -12.83 0.45
CA GLN A 541 -14.52 -12.49 0.27
C GLN A 541 -15.09 -11.56 1.35
N THR A 542 -14.57 -11.65 2.58
CA THR A 542 -15.08 -10.93 3.75
C THR A 542 -14.05 -9.91 4.23
N LEU A 543 -14.49 -8.67 4.48
CA LEU A 543 -13.70 -7.65 5.15
C LEU A 543 -14.12 -7.61 6.63
N ALA A 544 -13.19 -7.71 7.57
CA ALA A 544 -13.45 -7.42 8.98
C ALA A 544 -12.99 -5.99 9.29
N THR A 545 -13.79 -5.25 10.06
CA THR A 545 -13.50 -3.88 10.50
C THR A 545 -13.68 -3.74 12.00
N ALA A 546 -12.70 -3.13 12.66
CA ALA A 546 -12.78 -2.75 14.08
C ALA A 546 -12.74 -1.23 14.21
N ALA A 547 -13.51 -0.69 15.16
CA ALA A 547 -13.70 0.74 15.35
C ALA A 547 -13.81 1.12 16.83
N ALA A 548 -13.76 2.41 17.12
CA ALA A 548 -13.98 2.97 18.45
C ALA A 548 -15.47 2.99 18.89
N ASP A 549 -16.31 2.10 18.32
CA ASP A 549 -17.66 1.79 18.81
C ASP A 549 -17.69 0.41 19.50
N GLU A 550 -16.52 -0.05 19.97
CA GLU A 550 -16.26 -1.35 20.62
C GLU A 550 -16.83 -2.55 19.86
N SER A 551 -16.91 -2.48 18.51
CA SER A 551 -17.41 -3.57 17.69
C SER A 551 -16.43 -3.99 16.58
N LEU A 552 -16.41 -5.31 16.34
CA LEU A 552 -15.73 -5.98 15.24
C LEU A 552 -16.79 -6.54 14.27
N LYS A 553 -16.93 -5.90 13.10
CA LYS A 553 -17.98 -6.18 12.11
C LYS A 553 -17.41 -6.89 10.88
N PHE A 554 -18.10 -7.91 10.39
CA PHE A 554 -17.68 -8.73 9.25
C PHE A 554 -18.60 -8.50 8.04
N TRP A 555 -18.04 -8.12 6.90
CA TRP A 555 -18.78 -7.64 5.73
C TRP A 555 -18.50 -8.51 4.51
N LYS A 556 -19.52 -9.22 4.00
CA LYS A 556 -19.45 -10.02 2.77
C LYS A 556 -19.48 -9.13 1.53
N VAL A 557 -18.31 -8.56 1.23
CA VAL A 557 -18.11 -7.46 0.29
C VAL A 557 -17.67 -7.94 -1.10
N PHE A 558 -16.84 -8.99 -1.14
CA PHE A 558 -16.26 -9.53 -2.37
C PHE A 558 -16.72 -10.98 -2.62
N GLU A 559 -17.89 -11.35 -2.09
CA GLU A 559 -18.51 -12.66 -2.29
C GLU A 559 -18.64 -13.02 -3.78
N LYS A 560 -18.20 -14.22 -4.14
CA LYS A 560 -18.34 -14.79 -5.48
C LYS A 560 -19.72 -15.40 -5.61
N LYS A 561 -20.48 -14.97 -6.63
CA LYS A 561 -21.71 -15.65 -7.01
C LYS A 561 -21.42 -17.11 -7.35
N ALA A 562 -21.99 -18.04 -6.57
CA ALA A 562 -21.89 -19.47 -6.83
C ALA A 562 -22.25 -19.80 -8.28
N GLY A 563 -21.38 -20.54 -8.97
CA GLY A 563 -21.47 -20.82 -10.41
C GLY A 563 -20.60 -19.93 -11.31
N ALA A 564 -20.03 -18.82 -10.83
CA ALA A 564 -19.09 -17.98 -11.59
C ALA A 564 -17.65 -18.54 -11.58
N GLY A 565 -17.48 -19.84 -11.84
CA GLY A 565 -16.19 -20.50 -11.90
C GLY A 565 -15.50 -20.27 -13.24
N ILE A 566 -14.32 -19.64 -13.23
CA ILE A 566 -13.35 -19.81 -14.32
C ILE A 566 -12.88 -21.27 -14.24
N GLY A 567 -13.15 -22.07 -15.27
CA GLY A 567 -12.82 -23.49 -15.27
C GLY A 567 -11.31 -23.73 -15.09
N PRO A 568 -10.89 -24.74 -14.31
CA PRO A 568 -9.48 -25.06 -14.18
C PRO A 568 -8.89 -25.45 -15.53
N LEU A 569 -7.68 -24.95 -15.82
CA LEU A 569 -6.91 -25.34 -17.00
C LEU A 569 -6.66 -26.86 -16.94
N GLY A 570 -7.02 -27.56 -18.02
CA GLY A 570 -7.23 -29.01 -17.98
C GLY A 570 -5.94 -29.84 -17.83
N ALA A 571 -5.81 -30.52 -16.70
CA ALA A 571 -5.05 -31.78 -16.61
C ALA A 571 -6.03 -32.94 -16.74
N GLY A 572 -6.16 -33.51 -17.94
CA GLY A 572 -7.15 -34.55 -18.23
C GLY A 572 -6.76 -35.91 -17.66
N VAL A 573 -7.47 -36.37 -16.62
CA VAL A 573 -7.40 -37.77 -16.13
C VAL A 573 -8.80 -38.37 -16.13
N SER A 574 -9.11 -39.17 -17.15
CA SER A 574 -10.41 -39.84 -17.30
C SER A 574 -10.51 -41.05 -16.38
N LYS A 575 -11.25 -40.94 -15.26
CA LYS A 575 -11.76 -42.10 -14.51
C LYS A 575 -13.17 -42.43 -14.97
N SER A 576 -13.32 -43.57 -15.64
CA SER A 576 -14.61 -44.15 -16.00
C SER A 576 -15.10 -45.10 -14.91
N GLU A 577 -16.02 -44.65 -14.06
CA GLU A 577 -16.65 -45.54 -13.07
C GLU A 577 -17.77 -46.37 -13.71
N GLY A 578 -17.56 -47.70 -13.75
CA GLY A 578 -18.55 -48.65 -14.25
C GLY A 578 -19.64 -48.92 -13.23
N LYS A 579 -20.91 -48.62 -13.57
CA LYS A 579 -22.07 -48.99 -12.75
C LYS A 579 -22.30 -50.51 -12.80
N ILE A 580 -21.92 -51.22 -11.75
CA ILE A 580 -22.30 -52.64 -11.58
C ILE A 580 -23.70 -52.70 -10.97
N THR A 581 -24.71 -52.85 -11.83
CA THR A 581 -26.11 -53.08 -11.41
C THR A 581 -26.27 -54.56 -11.03
N ALA A 582 -26.39 -54.86 -9.73
CA ALA A 582 -26.70 -56.20 -9.29
C ALA A 582 -28.15 -56.59 -9.67
N ARG A 583 -28.31 -57.70 -10.39
CA ARG A 583 -29.60 -58.38 -10.59
C ARG A 583 -29.44 -59.89 -10.43
N THR A 584 -29.83 -60.39 -9.28
CA THR A 584 -30.09 -61.81 -9.05
C THR A 584 -31.35 -62.23 -9.79
N ILE A 585 -31.36 -63.42 -10.41
CA ILE A 585 -32.47 -64.40 -10.41
C ILE A 585 -31.95 -65.71 -11.00
N ARG A 586 -32.12 -66.78 -10.20
CA ARG A 586 -32.11 -68.23 -10.53
C ARG A 586 -31.16 -68.71 -11.63
#